data_AF-A0A0R1J067-F1
#
_entry.id   AF-A0A0R1J067-F1
#
_cell.length_a   1.000
_cell.length_b   1.000
_cell.length_c   1.000
_cell.angle_alpha   90.00
_cell.angle_beta   90.00
_cell.angle_gamma   90.00
#
_symmetry.space_group_name_H-M   'P 1'
#
loop_
_entity.id
_entity.type
_entity.pdbx_description
1 polymer ?
#
loop_
_entity_poly.entity_id
_entity_poly.type
_entity_poly.pdbx_seq_one_letter_code
_entity_poly.pdbx_strand_id
1 'polypeptide(L)'
;MKKSIKYAGVAAATLLAVAPVAAPVLSNTTTVNAALTADQTAAATKTVNDNATSWLNSLADQTAAALPDLSDQATFKPGVNGADGTIETTVSAFAVTKLYSANNGGPAVTTLSADGTKANLTLSIKGVSSKNDYNNLAKNQDTYVITYTISSYVDADGNTVKLDTPVTKTVTYSKTATTTPDVNKTAAITYTGSKDVAYNSSVDDVLYANTSDFAVKDANGKDIPSFTAEPGVIYDSYAAAVKGTGSDTDLVAGKNFGTADKTYYQVVTVTPTAGSDFATFLTSYNDTAAATTGAEAKAAGVNADGSYKLTINGSTPSSTDATVSASSVTYIRAINVGSKEDAAWTVKDESGVVTTKNDKTYYTLKNDDNKTISNRALAANTSWQYDKTRTNANGDVQYRVSTHEWVPAESVNVNDGNNNGGSETPEGALTVTNLDSKKVVNLATPGMTYFVYNKDGVMSTTRALAGGSSWLVDKTAVDAAGNTYYGVSTDEFVKAGEGVSLAD
;
A
#
# COMPACT_ATOMS: atom_id res chain seq x y z
N MET A 1 73.17 -72.45 -1.92
CA MET A 1 72.26 -71.72 -1.00
C MET A 1 70.84 -71.95 -1.50
N LYS A 2 70.14 -72.94 -0.94
CA LYS A 2 69.01 -72.79 0.02
C LYS A 2 67.78 -72.03 -0.53
N LYS A 3 66.75 -72.82 -0.91
CA LYS A 3 65.27 -72.71 -0.70
C LYS A 3 64.56 -71.46 -1.31
N SER A 4 63.43 -71.49 -2.01
CA SER A 4 62.17 -72.30 -2.00
C SER A 4 61.34 -71.98 -3.29
N ILE A 5 60.78 -72.92 -4.09
CA ILE A 5 59.50 -73.71 -3.96
C ILE A 5 58.25 -72.79 -3.85
N LYS A 6 57.30 -72.68 -4.82
CA LYS A 6 56.18 -73.58 -5.26
C LYS A 6 55.50 -72.94 -6.52
N TYR A 7 55.31 -73.56 -7.71
CA TYR A 7 54.25 -74.48 -8.19
C TYR A 7 52.82 -74.17 -7.69
N ALA A 8 51.71 -74.16 -8.46
CA ALA A 8 51.25 -74.83 -9.70
C ALA A 8 50.05 -74.03 -10.30
N GLY A 9 49.46 -74.30 -11.47
CA GLY A 9 49.49 -75.44 -12.40
C GLY A 9 49.07 -75.03 -13.82
N VAL A 10 49.54 -75.68 -14.90
CA VAL A 10 49.22 -77.02 -15.49
C VAL A 10 48.15 -76.96 -16.60
N ALA A 11 48.67 -77.17 -17.83
CA ALA A 11 48.13 -77.90 -19.01
C ALA A 11 46.83 -77.42 -19.70
N ALA A 12 46.60 -77.58 -21.00
CA ALA A 12 47.20 -78.51 -21.95
C ALA A 12 47.24 -77.96 -23.40
N ALA A 13 48.18 -78.49 -24.17
CA ALA A 13 48.37 -78.28 -25.61
C ALA A 13 47.45 -79.18 -26.45
N THR A 14 47.15 -78.76 -27.68
CA THR A 14 47.30 -79.61 -28.89
C THR A 14 47.32 -78.76 -30.16
N LEU A 15 48.09 -79.26 -31.12
CA LEU A 15 48.65 -78.67 -32.34
C LEU A 15 48.09 -79.45 -33.54
N LEU A 16 47.84 -78.78 -34.68
CA LEU A 16 47.99 -79.18 -36.12
C LEU A 16 46.89 -78.49 -36.97
N ALA A 17 47.24 -77.53 -37.84
CA ALA A 17 47.66 -77.70 -39.25
C ALA A 17 46.42 -77.71 -40.19
N VAL A 18 46.32 -77.04 -41.34
CA VAL A 18 47.23 -76.54 -42.37
C VAL A 18 46.52 -75.38 -43.09
N ALA A 19 47.22 -74.33 -43.52
CA ALA A 19 46.72 -73.36 -44.50
C ALA A 19 47.77 -73.17 -45.63
N PRO A 20 47.39 -73.24 -46.92
CA PRO A 20 48.25 -72.78 -48.01
C PRO A 20 48.21 -71.25 -48.12
N VAL A 21 49.40 -70.66 -48.18
CA VAL A 21 49.64 -69.21 -48.33
C VAL A 21 49.41 -68.75 -49.76
N ALA A 22 48.63 -67.69 -49.89
CA ALA A 22 48.31 -66.95 -51.10
C ALA A 22 49.49 -66.13 -51.65
N ALA A 23 49.51 -65.96 -52.97
CA ALA A 23 50.15 -64.82 -53.64
C ALA A 23 49.04 -63.90 -54.21
N PRO A 24 49.19 -62.57 -54.15
CA PRO A 24 48.09 -61.64 -54.39
C PRO A 24 47.93 -61.30 -55.88
N VAL A 25 46.67 -61.25 -56.34
CA VAL A 25 46.27 -60.59 -57.58
C VAL A 25 45.66 -59.25 -57.21
N LEU A 26 46.23 -58.18 -57.78
CA LEU A 26 45.68 -56.83 -57.74
C LEU A 26 44.36 -56.81 -58.54
N SER A 27 43.24 -56.64 -57.85
CA SER A 27 41.95 -56.29 -58.47
C SER A 27 41.50 -54.94 -57.91
N ASN A 28 41.50 -53.93 -58.78
CA ASN A 28 40.85 -52.65 -58.50
C ASN A 28 39.35 -52.89 -58.40
N THR A 29 38.81 -52.98 -57.19
CA THR A 29 37.36 -53.03 -56.97
C THR A 29 36.78 -51.65 -57.22
N THR A 30 36.20 -51.43 -58.39
CA THR A 30 35.11 -50.47 -58.53
C THR A 30 33.91 -51.05 -57.77
N THR A 31 33.61 -50.51 -56.59
CA THR A 31 32.34 -50.76 -55.92
C THR A 31 31.25 -50.14 -56.79
N VAL A 32 30.52 -50.96 -57.53
CA VAL A 32 29.26 -50.55 -58.16
C VAL A 32 28.20 -50.65 -57.08
N ASN A 33 27.69 -49.52 -56.58
CA ASN A 33 26.47 -49.55 -55.78
C ASN A 33 25.35 -50.07 -56.69
N ALA A 34 24.73 -51.17 -56.29
CA ALA A 34 23.55 -51.68 -56.99
C ALA A 34 22.40 -50.69 -56.76
N ALA A 35 21.89 -50.10 -57.83
CA ALA A 35 20.71 -49.26 -57.76
C ALA A 35 19.54 -50.08 -57.16
N LEU A 36 18.82 -49.49 -56.20
CA LEU A 36 17.63 -50.09 -55.60
C LEU A 36 16.60 -50.45 -56.68
N THR A 37 15.91 -51.58 -56.50
CA THR A 37 14.77 -51.93 -57.36
C THR A 37 13.60 -50.98 -57.07
N ALA A 38 12.68 -50.82 -58.03
CA ALA A 38 11.51 -49.94 -57.85
C ALA A 38 10.70 -50.26 -56.57
N ASP A 39 10.60 -51.54 -56.21
CA ASP A 39 9.91 -51.99 -54.98
C ASP A 39 10.69 -51.63 -53.70
N GLN A 40 12.02 -51.68 -53.73
CA GLN A 40 12.87 -51.28 -52.60
C GLN A 40 12.84 -49.76 -52.39
N THR A 41 12.84 -48.97 -53.48
CA THR A 41 12.68 -47.52 -53.44
C THR A 41 11.30 -47.13 -52.89
N ALA A 42 10.24 -47.86 -53.26
CA ALA A 42 8.89 -47.63 -52.73
C ALA A 42 8.80 -47.92 -51.22
N ALA A 43 9.42 -49.02 -50.74
CA ALA A 43 9.44 -49.37 -49.32
C ALA A 43 10.27 -48.39 -48.47
N ALA A 44 11.42 -47.94 -48.97
CA ALA A 44 12.25 -46.92 -48.33
C ALA A 44 11.50 -45.58 -48.25
N THR A 45 10.87 -45.17 -49.35
CA THR A 45 10.06 -43.94 -49.42
C THR A 45 8.88 -43.98 -48.46
N LYS A 46 8.19 -45.12 -48.35
CA LYS A 46 7.11 -45.30 -47.37
C LYS A 46 7.62 -45.15 -45.93
N THR A 47 8.75 -45.76 -45.61
CA THR A 47 9.35 -45.69 -44.26
C THR A 47 9.75 -44.27 -43.89
N VAL A 48 10.37 -43.54 -44.82
CA VAL A 48 10.70 -42.12 -44.64
C VAL A 48 9.45 -41.29 -44.45
N ASN A 49 8.39 -41.55 -45.23
CA ASN A 49 7.11 -40.84 -45.12
C ASN A 49 6.42 -41.08 -43.78
N ASP A 50 6.38 -42.33 -43.30
CA ASP A 50 5.81 -42.70 -42.00
C ASP A 50 6.59 -42.02 -40.85
N ASN A 51 7.93 -42.03 -40.90
CA ASN A 51 8.79 -41.39 -39.91
C ASN A 51 8.68 -39.87 -39.93
N ALA A 52 8.65 -39.27 -41.12
CA ALA A 52 8.45 -37.84 -41.31
C ALA A 52 7.07 -37.39 -40.78
N THR A 53 6.03 -38.18 -41.03
CA THR A 53 4.68 -37.97 -40.50
C THR A 53 4.68 -38.06 -38.97
N SER A 54 5.32 -39.09 -38.40
CA SER A 54 5.41 -39.27 -36.95
C SER A 54 6.14 -38.10 -36.28
N TRP A 55 7.27 -37.66 -36.85
CA TRP A 55 8.02 -36.51 -36.37
C TRP A 55 7.21 -35.22 -36.47
N LEU A 56 6.61 -34.92 -37.62
CA LEU A 56 5.77 -33.73 -37.80
C LEU A 56 4.57 -33.72 -36.84
N ASN A 57 3.96 -34.86 -36.58
CA ASN A 57 2.85 -34.98 -35.64
C ASN A 57 3.28 -34.83 -34.16
N SER A 58 4.56 -35.03 -33.85
CA SER A 58 5.10 -34.75 -32.52
C SER A 58 5.26 -33.26 -32.23
N LEU A 59 5.20 -32.40 -33.27
CA LEU A 59 5.24 -30.96 -33.11
C LEU A 59 3.89 -30.46 -32.59
N ALA A 60 3.91 -29.81 -31.43
CA ALA A 60 2.76 -29.17 -30.80
C ALA A 60 2.89 -27.64 -30.88
N ASP A 61 1.77 -26.94 -30.77
CA ASP A 61 1.76 -25.48 -30.61
C ASP A 61 2.62 -25.06 -29.42
N GLN A 62 3.31 -23.94 -29.55
CA GLN A 62 4.31 -23.47 -28.61
C GLN A 62 3.91 -22.12 -28.02
N THR A 63 4.26 -21.92 -26.75
CA THR A 63 4.17 -20.61 -26.09
C THR A 63 5.51 -20.24 -25.47
N ALA A 64 5.97 -19.00 -25.65
CA ALA A 64 7.26 -18.55 -25.12
C ALA A 64 7.26 -17.03 -24.81
N ALA A 65 8.06 -16.60 -23.83
CA ALA A 65 8.17 -15.19 -23.44
C ALA A 65 8.79 -14.31 -24.54
N ALA A 66 9.67 -14.89 -25.35
CA ALA A 66 10.22 -14.30 -26.56
C ALA A 66 10.28 -15.37 -27.65
N LEU A 67 10.03 -14.97 -28.88
CA LEU A 67 10.04 -15.87 -30.02
C LEU A 67 11.49 -16.13 -30.47
N PRO A 68 11.84 -17.35 -30.93
CA PRO A 68 13.21 -17.70 -31.31
C PRO A 68 13.79 -16.79 -32.40
N ASP A 69 15.04 -16.36 -32.21
CA ASP A 69 15.80 -15.62 -33.22
C ASP A 69 16.32 -16.57 -34.32
N LEU A 70 15.88 -16.36 -35.56
CA LEU A 70 16.24 -17.15 -36.73
C LEU A 70 17.20 -16.42 -37.66
N SER A 71 17.70 -15.25 -37.27
CA SER A 71 18.51 -14.37 -38.13
C SER A 71 19.89 -14.95 -38.49
N ASP A 72 20.35 -15.97 -37.78
CA ASP A 72 21.60 -16.72 -38.01
C ASP A 72 21.47 -17.89 -39.02
N GLN A 73 20.30 -18.11 -39.63
CA GLN A 73 20.11 -19.19 -40.62
C GLN A 73 20.54 -18.75 -42.02
N ALA A 74 21.55 -19.43 -42.57
CA ALA A 74 22.26 -19.05 -43.80
C ALA A 74 21.44 -19.13 -45.12
N THR A 75 20.17 -19.52 -45.10
CA THR A 75 19.38 -19.83 -46.32
C THR A 75 17.93 -19.32 -46.29
N PHE A 76 17.68 -18.11 -45.78
CA PHE A 76 16.38 -17.45 -45.99
C PHE A 76 16.19 -17.11 -47.49
N LYS A 77 15.15 -17.69 -48.11
CA LYS A 77 14.74 -17.39 -49.48
C LYS A 77 13.46 -16.54 -49.44
N PRO A 78 13.51 -15.24 -49.77
CA PRO A 78 12.31 -14.42 -49.83
C PRO A 78 11.34 -14.98 -50.86
N GLY A 79 10.04 -14.96 -50.52
CA GLY A 79 8.98 -15.37 -51.43
C GLY A 79 8.86 -14.37 -52.58
N VAL A 80 8.64 -14.86 -53.80
CA VAL A 80 8.34 -13.99 -54.94
C VAL A 80 6.83 -13.79 -55.08
N ASN A 81 6.41 -12.57 -55.45
CA ASN A 81 5.03 -12.23 -55.82
C ASN A 81 3.96 -12.46 -54.73
N GLY A 82 4.21 -12.05 -53.49
CA GLY A 82 3.22 -12.12 -52.41
C GLY A 82 2.99 -13.52 -51.83
N ALA A 83 3.80 -14.51 -52.23
CA ALA A 83 3.89 -15.80 -51.56
C ALA A 83 4.69 -15.69 -50.25
N ASP A 84 4.36 -16.55 -49.28
CA ASP A 84 5.12 -16.68 -48.04
C ASP A 84 6.58 -17.02 -48.35
N GLY A 85 7.51 -16.29 -47.73
CA GLY A 85 8.94 -16.57 -47.81
C GLY A 85 9.28 -17.90 -47.14
N THR A 86 10.25 -18.60 -47.70
CA THR A 86 10.64 -19.93 -47.26
C THR A 86 12.08 -19.91 -46.74
N ILE A 87 12.32 -20.64 -45.66
CA ILE A 87 13.66 -21.04 -45.25
C ILE A 87 13.81 -22.48 -45.71
N GLU A 88 14.63 -22.71 -46.73
CA GLU A 88 14.98 -24.05 -47.17
C GLU A 88 16.23 -24.51 -46.42
N THR A 89 16.16 -25.65 -45.74
CA THR A 89 17.31 -26.27 -45.06
C THR A 89 17.35 -27.77 -45.30
N THR A 90 18.54 -28.33 -45.53
CA THR A 90 18.74 -29.78 -45.56
C THR A 90 18.97 -30.24 -44.13
N VAL A 91 18.07 -31.06 -43.58
CA VAL A 91 18.21 -31.57 -42.21
C VAL A 91 19.11 -32.80 -42.25
N SER A 92 20.41 -32.57 -42.14
CA SER A 92 21.23 -33.54 -41.40
C SER A 92 20.83 -33.45 -39.92
N ALA A 93 20.93 -34.55 -39.18
CA ALA A 93 20.38 -34.77 -37.84
C ALA A 93 20.79 -33.78 -36.71
N PHE A 94 21.16 -32.53 -36.98
CA PHE A 94 21.71 -31.60 -35.99
C PHE A 94 21.39 -30.10 -36.18
N ALA A 95 20.40 -29.70 -36.97
CA ALA A 95 20.07 -28.27 -37.15
C ALA A 95 18.79 -27.79 -36.43
N VAL A 96 17.81 -28.68 -36.18
CA VAL A 96 16.58 -28.29 -35.45
C VAL A 96 16.87 -28.08 -33.95
N THR A 97 17.94 -28.70 -33.44
CA THR A 97 18.42 -28.49 -32.07
C THR A 97 18.87 -27.04 -31.85
N LYS A 98 19.36 -26.31 -32.86
CA LYS A 98 19.70 -24.88 -32.68
C LYS A 98 18.50 -23.93 -32.68
N LEU A 99 17.35 -24.38 -33.16
CA LEU A 99 16.07 -23.69 -33.00
C LEU A 99 15.52 -23.82 -31.57
N TYR A 100 16.09 -24.70 -30.73
CA TYR A 100 15.50 -25.06 -29.43
C TYR A 100 16.48 -25.13 -28.23
N SER A 101 17.79 -25.31 -28.44
CA SER A 101 18.74 -25.42 -27.31
C SER A 101 19.02 -24.08 -26.60
N ALA A 102 18.45 -22.97 -27.06
CA ALA A 102 18.80 -21.67 -26.50
C ALA A 102 18.10 -21.33 -25.19
N ASN A 103 16.97 -21.93 -24.78
CA ASN A 103 16.42 -21.82 -23.40
C ASN A 103 15.12 -22.63 -23.21
N ASN A 104 15.14 -23.68 -22.36
CA ASN A 104 13.98 -24.41 -21.78
C ASN A 104 13.49 -25.71 -22.45
N GLY A 105 14.31 -26.77 -22.37
CA GLY A 105 13.83 -28.09 -21.91
C GLY A 105 12.71 -28.82 -22.69
N GLY A 106 12.61 -28.65 -24.01
CA GLY A 106 11.62 -29.37 -24.83
C GLY A 106 11.93 -30.86 -25.04
N PRO A 107 10.94 -31.67 -25.49
CA PRO A 107 11.04 -33.12 -25.58
C PRO A 107 12.14 -33.57 -26.56
N ALA A 108 12.83 -34.65 -26.20
CA ALA A 108 13.91 -35.24 -27.00
C ALA A 108 13.40 -35.67 -28.38
N VAL A 109 14.00 -35.11 -29.44
CA VAL A 109 13.70 -35.45 -30.83
C VAL A 109 14.22 -36.85 -31.15
N THR A 110 13.33 -37.77 -31.50
CA THR A 110 13.68 -39.06 -32.10
C THR A 110 14.26 -38.83 -33.50
N THR A 111 15.43 -39.40 -33.76
CA THR A 111 16.20 -39.20 -35.00
C THR A 111 15.46 -39.74 -36.23
N LEU A 112 15.48 -38.97 -37.32
CA LEU A 112 14.90 -39.31 -38.62
C LEU A 112 15.59 -40.49 -39.37
N SER A 113 16.66 -41.08 -38.84
CA SER A 113 17.35 -42.19 -39.53
C SER A 113 17.91 -43.24 -38.58
N ALA A 114 17.57 -44.51 -38.83
CA ALA A 114 18.54 -45.58 -38.78
C ALA A 114 19.18 -45.63 -40.18
N ASP A 115 20.51 -45.50 -40.26
CA ASP A 115 21.30 -45.46 -41.51
C ASP A 115 21.09 -44.19 -42.38
N GLY A 116 22.13 -43.34 -42.43
CA GLY A 116 22.55 -42.52 -43.59
C GLY A 116 21.64 -41.43 -44.19
N THR A 117 20.32 -41.57 -44.06
CA THR A 117 19.28 -40.89 -44.84
C THR A 117 18.96 -39.51 -44.24
N LYS A 118 18.90 -38.46 -45.07
CA LYS A 118 18.64 -37.07 -44.63
C LYS A 118 17.38 -36.51 -45.26
N ALA A 119 16.40 -36.05 -44.49
CA ALA A 119 15.21 -35.41 -45.05
C ALA A 119 15.48 -33.94 -45.40
N ASN A 120 14.95 -33.47 -46.53
CA ASN A 120 14.95 -32.05 -46.89
C ASN A 120 13.71 -31.39 -46.27
N LEU A 121 13.93 -30.41 -45.39
CA LEU A 121 12.87 -29.69 -44.69
C LEU A 121 12.75 -28.27 -45.24
N THR A 122 11.55 -27.92 -45.66
CA THR A 122 11.18 -26.55 -45.98
C THR A 122 10.35 -25.98 -44.84
N LEU A 123 10.71 -24.78 -44.40
CA LEU A 123 9.97 -24.01 -43.41
C LEU A 123 9.36 -22.80 -44.10
N SER A 124 8.05 -22.60 -43.96
CA SER A 124 7.35 -21.43 -44.48
C SER A 124 6.71 -20.68 -43.32
N ILE A 125 6.92 -19.37 -43.23
CA ILE A 125 6.30 -18.54 -42.19
C ILE A 125 5.26 -17.65 -42.84
N LYS A 126 4.01 -17.77 -42.38
CA LYS A 126 2.89 -17.02 -42.97
C LYS A 126 3.11 -15.51 -42.81
N GLY A 127 3.00 -14.75 -43.91
CA GLY A 127 3.11 -13.29 -43.90
C GLY A 127 4.53 -12.72 -43.85
N VAL A 128 5.55 -13.58 -43.94
CA VAL A 128 6.96 -13.15 -44.00
C VAL A 128 7.46 -13.31 -45.42
N SER A 129 7.55 -12.23 -46.19
CA SER A 129 8.06 -12.29 -47.57
C SER A 129 9.51 -11.80 -47.69
N SER A 130 10.00 -11.07 -46.68
CA SER A 130 11.35 -10.52 -46.61
C SER A 130 11.99 -10.71 -45.22
N LYS A 131 13.34 -10.56 -45.15
CA LYS A 131 14.07 -10.51 -43.87
C LYS A 131 13.55 -9.36 -42.97
N ASN A 132 13.03 -8.29 -43.56
CA ASN A 132 12.49 -7.15 -42.84
C ASN A 132 11.10 -7.45 -42.25
N ASP A 133 10.25 -8.16 -43.00
CA ASP A 133 8.94 -8.62 -42.51
C ASP A 133 9.12 -9.55 -41.31
N TYR A 134 10.14 -10.42 -41.35
CA TYR A 134 10.51 -11.28 -40.23
C TYR A 134 10.93 -10.49 -38.98
N ASN A 135 11.85 -9.54 -39.13
CA ASN A 135 12.31 -8.69 -38.02
C ASN A 135 11.16 -7.87 -37.39
N ASN A 136 10.17 -7.50 -38.21
CA ASN A 136 8.97 -6.82 -37.76
C ASN A 136 7.98 -7.78 -37.07
N LEU A 137 7.87 -9.03 -37.55
CA LEU A 137 7.03 -10.06 -36.94
C LEU A 137 7.45 -10.36 -35.50
N ALA A 138 8.75 -10.54 -35.26
CA ALA A 138 9.30 -10.82 -33.93
C ALA A 138 9.14 -9.66 -32.92
N LYS A 139 8.99 -8.42 -33.41
CA LYS A 139 8.81 -7.22 -32.58
C LYS A 139 7.35 -6.88 -32.31
N ASN A 140 6.46 -7.13 -33.29
CA ASN A 140 5.14 -6.51 -33.34
C ASN A 140 3.96 -7.50 -33.37
N GLN A 141 4.19 -8.82 -33.41
CA GLN A 141 3.12 -9.81 -33.42
C GLN A 141 3.14 -10.70 -32.18
N ASP A 142 1.95 -10.97 -31.64
CA ASP A 142 1.75 -11.86 -30.50
C ASP A 142 1.63 -13.33 -30.90
N THR A 143 1.40 -13.62 -32.19
CA THR A 143 1.31 -14.97 -32.73
C THR A 143 1.86 -15.03 -34.15
N TYR A 144 2.55 -16.12 -34.50
CA TYR A 144 2.82 -16.48 -35.90
C TYR A 144 2.72 -18.00 -36.14
N VAL A 145 2.49 -18.37 -37.39
CA VAL A 145 2.30 -19.77 -37.80
C VAL A 145 3.46 -20.19 -38.70
N ILE A 146 4.13 -21.28 -38.33
CA ILE A 146 5.15 -21.93 -39.16
C ILE A 146 4.53 -23.18 -39.79
N THR A 147 4.67 -23.31 -41.11
CA THR A 147 4.36 -24.53 -41.86
C THR A 147 5.65 -25.28 -42.13
N TYR A 148 5.76 -26.49 -41.59
CA TYR A 148 6.82 -27.44 -41.85
C TYR A 148 6.42 -28.33 -43.01
N THR A 149 7.28 -28.47 -44.02
CA THR A 149 7.04 -29.32 -45.19
C THR A 149 8.25 -30.20 -45.48
N ILE A 150 8.05 -31.51 -45.60
CA ILE A 150 9.06 -32.45 -46.09
C ILE A 150 8.59 -32.97 -47.45
N SER A 151 9.34 -32.67 -48.51
CA SER A 151 8.99 -32.99 -49.90
C SER A 151 9.98 -33.94 -50.57
N SER A 152 11.16 -34.14 -49.97
CA SER A 152 12.20 -35.05 -50.47
C SER A 152 13.15 -35.48 -49.35
N TYR A 153 13.94 -36.52 -49.62
CA TYR A 153 15.04 -36.97 -48.78
C TYR A 153 16.25 -37.30 -49.62
N VAL A 154 17.41 -37.40 -48.99
CA VAL A 154 18.66 -37.88 -49.55
C VAL A 154 18.86 -39.31 -49.08
N ASP A 155 18.93 -40.25 -50.01
CA ASP A 155 19.16 -41.67 -49.71
C ASP A 155 20.62 -41.93 -49.27
N ALA A 156 20.92 -43.18 -48.89
CA ALA A 156 22.26 -43.59 -48.46
C ALA A 156 23.35 -43.38 -49.53
N ASP A 157 22.96 -43.30 -50.80
CA ASP A 157 23.84 -43.07 -51.94
C ASP A 157 24.06 -41.58 -52.24
N GLY A 158 23.37 -40.69 -51.52
CA GLY A 158 23.47 -39.25 -51.71
C GLY A 158 22.50 -38.68 -52.76
N ASN A 159 21.58 -39.49 -53.30
CA ASN A 159 20.61 -39.03 -54.28
C ASN A 159 19.39 -38.40 -53.60
N THR A 160 18.87 -37.32 -54.19
CA THR A 160 17.61 -36.72 -53.74
C THR A 160 16.42 -37.48 -54.31
N VAL A 161 15.66 -38.15 -53.44
CA VAL A 161 14.41 -38.85 -53.76
C VAL A 161 13.23 -37.98 -53.34
N LYS A 162 12.29 -37.74 -54.27
CA LYS A 162 11.07 -36.98 -53.99
C LYS A 162 10.01 -37.88 -53.35
N LEU A 163 9.26 -37.32 -52.41
CA LEU A 163 8.06 -37.97 -51.90
C LEU A 163 6.90 -37.71 -52.87
N ASP A 164 6.12 -38.75 -53.20
CA ASP A 164 4.93 -38.61 -54.06
C ASP A 164 3.90 -37.64 -53.45
N THR A 165 3.80 -37.68 -52.11
CA THR A 165 2.97 -36.76 -51.33
C THR A 165 3.84 -36.09 -50.27
N PRO A 166 4.12 -34.78 -50.38
CA PRO A 166 4.79 -34.04 -49.32
C PRO A 166 3.99 -34.08 -48.01
N VAL A 167 4.67 -34.28 -46.89
CA VAL A 167 4.04 -34.20 -45.57
C VAL A 167 4.19 -32.81 -44.99
N THR A 168 3.10 -32.28 -44.45
CA THR A 168 3.04 -30.91 -43.94
C THR A 168 2.43 -30.85 -42.55
N LYS A 169 2.89 -29.89 -41.73
CA LYS A 169 2.30 -29.57 -40.43
C LYS A 169 2.41 -28.09 -40.15
N THR A 170 1.32 -27.49 -39.68
CA THR A 170 1.33 -26.13 -39.12
C THR A 170 1.51 -26.19 -37.62
N VAL A 171 2.41 -25.34 -37.10
CA VAL A 171 2.61 -25.12 -35.67
C VAL A 171 2.42 -23.64 -35.38
N THR A 172 1.60 -23.34 -34.39
CA THR A 172 1.36 -21.98 -33.91
C THR A 172 2.34 -21.66 -32.80
N TYR A 173 3.04 -20.54 -32.95
CA TYR A 173 3.90 -19.96 -31.92
C TYR A 173 3.23 -18.72 -31.38
N SER A 174 2.86 -18.73 -30.10
CA SER A 174 2.29 -17.58 -29.42
C SER A 174 3.26 -17.02 -28.40
N LYS A 175 3.42 -15.71 -28.38
CA LYS A 175 4.08 -15.02 -27.30
C LYS A 175 3.24 -15.20 -26.04
N THR A 176 3.86 -15.62 -24.94
CA THR A 176 3.19 -15.63 -23.64
C THR A 176 2.80 -14.20 -23.33
N ALA A 177 1.49 -13.92 -23.22
CA ALA A 177 1.00 -12.61 -22.82
C ALA A 177 1.64 -12.23 -21.49
N THR A 178 2.62 -11.33 -21.55
CA THR A 178 3.13 -10.67 -20.36
C THR A 178 2.10 -9.61 -20.03
N THR A 179 1.02 -9.99 -19.35
CA THR A 179 0.17 -9.03 -18.65
C THR A 179 0.92 -8.59 -17.40
N THR A 180 2.09 -7.97 -17.59
CA THR A 180 2.62 -7.03 -16.63
C THR A 180 1.94 -5.73 -17.04
N PRO A 181 0.87 -5.30 -16.35
CA PRO A 181 0.33 -3.99 -16.64
C PRO A 181 1.47 -2.98 -16.47
N ASP A 182 1.67 -2.16 -17.49
CA ASP A 182 2.74 -1.18 -17.52
C ASP A 182 2.47 -0.20 -16.38
N VAL A 183 3.23 -0.34 -15.29
CA VAL A 183 3.02 0.34 -14.00
C VAL A 183 2.97 1.87 -14.14
N ASN A 184 3.48 2.40 -15.25
CA ASN A 184 3.51 3.84 -15.53
C ASN A 184 2.39 4.31 -16.46
N LYS A 185 1.46 3.43 -16.86
CA LYS A 185 0.37 3.73 -17.80
C LYS A 185 -1.01 3.72 -17.17
N THR A 186 -1.12 3.41 -15.89
CA THR A 186 -2.40 3.45 -15.20
C THR A 186 -2.30 4.25 -13.91
N ALA A 187 -3.28 5.09 -13.65
CA ALA A 187 -3.44 5.72 -12.34
C ALA A 187 -4.87 5.55 -11.85
N ALA A 188 -5.02 5.14 -10.60
CA ALA A 188 -6.27 5.13 -9.87
C ALA A 188 -6.19 6.19 -8.77
N ILE A 189 -6.93 7.29 -8.95
CA ILE A 189 -7.01 8.38 -7.98
C ILE A 189 -8.17 8.08 -7.02
N THR A 190 -7.94 8.26 -5.73
CA THR A 190 -8.98 8.21 -4.70
C THR A 190 -8.87 9.40 -3.76
N TYR A 191 -10.01 9.95 -3.33
CA TYR A 191 -10.10 11.00 -2.32
C TYR A 191 -11.49 10.97 -1.66
N THR A 192 -11.61 11.58 -0.48
CA THR A 192 -12.90 11.77 0.19
C THR A 192 -13.62 12.96 -0.43
N GLY A 193 -14.80 12.70 -1.01
CA GLY A 193 -15.62 13.74 -1.65
C GLY A 193 -16.30 14.71 -0.66
N SER A 194 -16.20 14.44 0.65
CA SER A 194 -16.80 15.27 1.69
C SER A 194 -15.93 15.38 2.93
N LYS A 195 -16.08 16.49 3.66
CA LYS A 195 -15.53 16.70 5.00
C LYS A 195 -16.63 17.28 5.88
N ASP A 196 -16.90 16.62 7.00
CA ASP A 196 -17.86 17.10 7.97
C ASP A 196 -17.16 18.02 8.97
N VAL A 197 -17.83 19.11 9.34
CA VAL A 197 -17.36 20.09 10.32
C VAL A 197 -18.48 20.43 11.29
N ALA A 198 -18.16 20.65 12.55
CA ALA A 198 -19.17 21.03 13.54
C ALA A 198 -19.71 22.44 13.24
N TYR A 199 -20.99 22.70 13.58
CA TYR A 199 -21.51 24.06 13.58
C TYR A 199 -20.65 24.96 14.47
N ASN A 200 -20.36 26.16 13.97
CA ASN A 200 -19.51 27.16 14.61
C ASN A 200 -18.05 26.72 14.86
N SER A 201 -17.58 25.64 14.22
CA SER A 201 -16.14 25.31 14.17
C SER A 201 -15.35 26.29 13.31
N SER A 202 -14.02 26.31 13.47
CA SER A 202 -13.13 27.21 12.73
C SER A 202 -13.07 26.83 11.24
N VAL A 203 -13.07 27.83 10.38
CA VAL A 203 -12.85 27.68 8.93
C VAL A 203 -11.39 27.28 8.63
N ASP A 204 -10.45 27.63 9.51
CA ASP A 204 -9.02 27.34 9.36
C ASP A 204 -8.75 25.83 9.26
N ASP A 205 -9.55 25.01 9.95
CA ASP A 205 -9.46 23.54 9.95
C ASP A 205 -9.80 22.92 8.57
N VAL A 206 -10.37 23.72 7.67
CA VAL A 206 -10.72 23.32 6.30
C VAL A 206 -9.78 23.98 5.28
N LEU A 207 -9.38 25.24 5.50
CA LEU A 207 -8.46 25.96 4.61
C LEU A 207 -7.02 25.43 4.71
N TYR A 208 -6.57 25.03 5.89
CA TYR A 208 -5.18 24.61 6.13
C TYR A 208 -5.03 23.12 6.45
N ALA A 209 -6.10 22.34 6.33
CA ALA A 209 -6.01 20.90 6.50
C ALA A 209 -5.11 20.29 5.42
N ASN A 210 -4.05 19.60 5.85
CA ASN A 210 -3.38 18.63 5.00
C ASN A 210 -4.42 17.60 4.53
N THR A 211 -4.67 17.51 3.23
CA THR A 211 -5.61 16.50 2.70
C THR A 211 -4.87 15.18 2.56
N SER A 212 -4.79 14.45 3.67
CA SER A 212 -4.09 13.16 3.76
C SER A 212 -4.81 12.01 3.04
N ASP A 213 -5.99 12.27 2.49
CA ASP A 213 -6.88 11.27 1.91
C ASP A 213 -6.77 11.15 0.39
N PHE A 214 -6.06 12.07 -0.28
CA PHE A 214 -5.76 11.93 -1.70
C PHE A 214 -4.67 10.87 -1.90
N ALA A 215 -4.96 9.88 -2.73
CA ALA A 215 -4.03 8.82 -3.07
C ALA A 215 -4.07 8.51 -4.57
N VAL A 216 -2.93 8.05 -5.07
CA VAL A 216 -2.78 7.58 -6.45
C VAL A 216 -2.16 6.21 -6.40
N LYS A 217 -2.76 5.25 -7.11
CA LYS A 217 -2.24 3.88 -7.22
C LYS A 217 -1.99 3.48 -8.67
N ASP A 218 -0.96 2.69 -8.90
CA ASP A 218 -0.69 2.06 -10.19
C ASP A 218 -1.60 0.84 -10.45
N ALA A 219 -1.39 0.13 -11.56
CA ALA A 219 -2.16 -1.05 -11.94
C ALA A 219 -2.04 -2.22 -10.96
N ASN A 220 -0.94 -2.26 -10.20
CA ASN A 220 -0.68 -3.30 -9.21
C ASN A 220 -1.20 -2.89 -7.82
N GLY A 221 -1.84 -1.72 -7.71
CA GLY A 221 -2.33 -1.18 -6.44
C GLY A 221 -1.23 -0.57 -5.57
N LYS A 222 -0.03 -0.34 -6.12
CA LYS A 222 1.08 0.30 -5.42
C LYS A 222 0.88 1.82 -5.43
N ASP A 223 1.12 2.44 -4.28
CA ASP A 223 1.02 3.90 -4.16
C ASP A 223 2.07 4.60 -5.04
N ILE A 224 1.64 5.67 -5.72
CA ILE A 224 2.48 6.59 -6.48
C ILE A 224 2.59 7.88 -5.63
N PRO A 225 3.62 8.01 -4.78
CA PRO A 225 3.76 9.14 -3.87
C PRO A 225 4.27 10.41 -4.59
N SER A 226 4.48 11.49 -3.83
CA SER A 226 5.13 12.75 -4.26
C SER A 226 4.20 13.72 -4.98
N PHE A 227 3.31 14.32 -4.21
CA PHE A 227 2.44 15.43 -4.61
C PHE A 227 2.12 16.29 -3.38
N THR A 228 1.67 17.52 -3.62
CA THR A 228 1.10 18.42 -2.62
C THR A 228 -0.36 18.64 -2.93
N ALA A 229 -1.21 18.63 -1.92
CA ALA A 229 -2.62 18.89 -2.08
C ALA A 229 -3.01 20.11 -1.24
N GLU A 230 -3.50 21.14 -1.94
CA GLU A 230 -3.72 22.47 -1.40
C GLU A 230 -5.23 22.79 -1.44
N PRO A 231 -5.90 22.89 -0.28
CA PRO A 231 -7.28 23.35 -0.21
C PRO A 231 -7.38 24.82 -0.63
N GLY A 232 -8.31 25.12 -1.53
CA GLY A 232 -8.62 26.48 -1.96
C GLY A 232 -9.67 27.16 -1.09
N VAL A 233 -10.24 28.25 -1.63
CA VAL A 233 -11.36 28.99 -1.02
C VAL A 233 -12.66 28.18 -0.99
N ILE A 234 -13.59 28.61 -0.15
CA ILE A 234 -14.90 27.97 0.05
C ILE A 234 -15.96 28.67 -0.81
N TYR A 235 -16.93 27.89 -1.31
CA TYR A 235 -18.03 28.33 -2.16
C TYR A 235 -19.38 27.89 -1.58
N ASP A 236 -20.39 28.74 -1.73
CA ASP A 236 -21.77 28.47 -1.32
C ASP A 236 -22.50 27.42 -2.17
N SER A 237 -21.99 27.13 -3.38
CA SER A 237 -22.62 26.18 -4.28
C SER A 237 -21.61 25.42 -5.11
N TYR A 238 -21.98 24.19 -5.46
CA TYR A 238 -21.17 23.35 -6.34
C TYR A 238 -20.92 24.02 -7.70
N ALA A 239 -21.93 24.67 -8.28
CA ALA A 239 -21.82 25.36 -9.55
C ALA A 239 -20.83 26.55 -9.52
N ALA A 240 -20.73 27.25 -8.39
CA ALA A 240 -19.75 28.31 -8.18
C ALA A 240 -18.33 27.73 -8.07
N ALA A 241 -18.16 26.63 -7.34
CA ALA A 241 -16.90 25.91 -7.22
C ALA A 241 -16.38 25.39 -8.58
N VAL A 242 -17.27 24.80 -9.40
CA VAL A 242 -16.91 24.33 -10.76
C VAL A 242 -16.41 25.48 -11.64
N LYS A 243 -17.00 26.67 -11.53
CA LYS A 243 -16.60 27.84 -12.31
C LYS A 243 -15.38 28.58 -11.75
N GLY A 244 -15.02 28.34 -10.49
CA GLY A 244 -14.01 29.13 -9.79
C GLY A 244 -14.43 30.60 -9.60
N THR A 245 -15.73 30.88 -9.53
CA THR A 245 -16.28 32.25 -9.42
C THR A 245 -17.30 32.32 -8.29
N GLY A 246 -17.30 33.41 -7.52
CA GLY A 246 -18.27 33.60 -6.43
C GLY A 246 -17.94 32.79 -5.18
N SER A 247 -16.68 32.83 -4.74
CA SER A 247 -16.28 32.32 -3.42
C SER A 247 -17.02 33.06 -2.31
N ASP A 248 -17.35 32.35 -1.24
CA ASP A 248 -17.97 32.93 -0.05
C ASP A 248 -16.93 33.82 0.66
N THR A 249 -17.17 35.13 0.68
CA THR A 249 -16.27 36.10 1.30
C THR A 249 -16.37 36.13 2.83
N ASP A 250 -17.40 35.52 3.40
CA ASP A 250 -17.62 35.45 4.85
C ASP A 250 -16.95 34.21 5.48
N LEU A 251 -16.62 33.19 4.68
CA LEU A 251 -15.88 31.99 5.09
C LEU A 251 -14.40 32.06 4.71
N VAL A 252 -13.68 32.96 5.37
CA VAL A 252 -12.23 33.16 5.25
C VAL A 252 -11.50 32.79 6.54
N ALA A 253 -10.16 32.85 6.52
CA ALA A 253 -9.33 32.53 7.68
C ALA A 253 -9.74 33.31 8.95
N GLY A 254 -9.75 32.62 10.09
CA GLY A 254 -10.19 33.15 11.38
C GLY A 254 -11.70 33.35 11.54
N LYS A 255 -12.52 32.82 10.61
CA LYS A 255 -13.98 32.78 10.71
C LYS A 255 -14.48 31.40 11.13
N ASN A 256 -15.79 31.29 11.34
CA ASN A 256 -16.44 30.06 11.79
C ASN A 256 -17.57 29.68 10.83
N PHE A 257 -17.87 28.38 10.75
CA PHE A 257 -19.02 27.85 10.04
C PHE A 257 -20.34 28.19 10.77
N GLY A 258 -20.81 29.43 10.63
CA GLY A 258 -21.92 30.00 11.39
C GLY A 258 -23.34 29.66 10.90
N THR A 259 -23.49 28.86 9.84
CA THR A 259 -24.80 28.40 9.35
C THR A 259 -24.86 26.88 9.47
N ALA A 260 -25.71 26.38 10.36
CA ALA A 260 -25.93 24.95 10.57
C ALA A 260 -26.61 24.29 9.37
N ASP A 261 -26.41 22.97 9.24
CA ASP A 261 -27.05 22.12 8.23
C ASP A 261 -26.84 22.59 6.79
N LYS A 262 -25.77 23.35 6.55
CA LYS A 262 -25.42 23.90 5.24
C LYS A 262 -24.23 23.13 4.67
N THR A 263 -24.32 22.79 3.40
CA THR A 263 -23.20 22.24 2.63
C THR A 263 -22.53 23.36 1.84
N TYR A 264 -21.24 23.53 2.06
CA TYR A 264 -20.37 24.36 1.24
C TYR A 264 -19.51 23.47 0.34
N TYR A 265 -18.73 24.10 -0.55
CA TYR A 265 -17.87 23.39 -1.50
C TYR A 265 -16.49 24.00 -1.51
N GLN A 266 -15.47 23.16 -1.63
CA GLN A 266 -14.08 23.59 -1.69
C GLN A 266 -13.37 22.90 -2.84
N VAL A 267 -12.64 23.66 -3.64
CA VAL A 267 -11.76 23.12 -4.67
C VAL A 267 -10.42 22.77 -4.00
N VAL A 268 -9.95 21.55 -4.20
CA VAL A 268 -8.61 21.11 -3.77
C VAL A 268 -7.75 20.92 -4.99
N THR A 269 -6.56 21.51 -4.99
CA THR A 269 -5.60 21.40 -6.09
C THR A 269 -4.46 20.48 -5.69
N VAL A 270 -4.29 19.40 -6.43
CA VAL A 270 -3.18 18.46 -6.28
C VAL A 270 -2.14 18.71 -7.35
N THR A 271 -0.92 18.99 -6.91
CA THR A 271 0.23 19.25 -7.76
C THR A 271 1.27 18.15 -7.55
N PRO A 272 1.60 17.34 -8.56
CA PRO A 272 2.67 16.36 -8.45
C PRO A 272 4.03 17.05 -8.35
N THR A 273 4.95 16.45 -7.59
CA THR A 273 6.35 16.89 -7.59
C THR A 273 6.94 16.76 -8.99
N ALA A 274 7.64 17.79 -9.46
CA ALA A 274 8.24 17.78 -10.80
C ALA A 274 9.17 16.56 -10.98
N GLY A 275 9.01 15.85 -12.10
CA GLY A 275 9.79 14.65 -12.42
C GLY A 275 9.38 13.38 -11.68
N SER A 276 8.31 13.40 -10.88
CA SER A 276 7.76 12.18 -10.27
C SER A 276 7.05 11.29 -11.30
N ASP A 277 6.82 10.04 -10.92
CA ASP A 277 6.02 9.10 -11.72
C ASP A 277 4.61 9.65 -11.98
N PHE A 278 4.01 10.30 -10.98
CA PHE A 278 2.69 10.92 -11.13
C PHE A 278 2.71 12.12 -12.10
N ALA A 279 3.74 12.97 -12.05
CA ALA A 279 3.91 14.07 -13.00
C ALA A 279 4.08 13.55 -14.44
N THR A 280 4.87 12.49 -14.60
CA THR A 280 5.11 11.83 -15.89
C THR A 280 3.80 11.24 -16.44
N PHE A 281 3.05 10.51 -15.61
CA PHE A 281 1.74 9.98 -15.97
C PHE A 281 0.78 11.08 -16.42
N LEU A 282 0.62 12.16 -15.66
CA LEU A 282 -0.30 13.25 -16.01
C LEU A 282 0.08 13.91 -17.34
N THR A 283 1.38 14.11 -17.58
CA THR A 283 1.88 14.68 -18.83
C THR A 283 1.51 13.79 -20.02
N SER A 284 1.82 12.49 -19.93
CA SER A 284 1.53 11.53 -21.01
C SER A 284 0.04 11.28 -21.22
N TYR A 285 -0.75 11.22 -20.14
CA TYR A 285 -2.20 11.09 -20.22
C TYR A 285 -2.86 12.29 -20.93
N ASN A 286 -2.26 13.48 -20.81
CA ASN A 286 -2.76 14.71 -21.42
C ASN A 286 -2.09 15.08 -22.75
N ASP A 287 -1.14 14.30 -23.25
CA ASP A 287 -0.48 14.58 -24.52
C ASP A 287 -1.48 14.43 -25.69
N THR A 288 -1.73 15.54 -26.38
CA THR A 288 -2.69 15.65 -27.49
C THR A 288 -2.07 15.36 -28.86
N ALA A 289 -0.76 15.13 -28.94
CA ALA A 289 -0.04 14.87 -30.19
C ALA A 289 -0.43 13.55 -30.89
N ALA A 290 -1.21 12.68 -30.24
CA ALA A 290 -1.70 11.40 -30.79
C ALA A 290 -3.02 11.47 -31.63
N ALA A 291 -3.50 12.68 -31.94
CA ALA A 291 -4.46 13.02 -33.01
C ALA A 291 -5.95 12.55 -33.00
N THR A 292 -6.80 13.50 -33.41
CA THR A 292 -8.14 13.47 -34.05
C THR A 292 -9.44 13.22 -33.26
N THR A 293 -9.47 12.59 -32.08
CA THR A 293 -10.75 12.42 -31.32
C THR A 293 -10.57 12.57 -29.79
N GLY A 294 -9.93 13.66 -29.35
CA GLY A 294 -9.50 13.84 -27.96
C GLY A 294 -10.61 13.98 -26.89
N ALA A 295 -11.86 14.30 -27.26
CA ALA A 295 -12.95 14.48 -26.29
C ALA A 295 -13.61 13.16 -25.86
N GLU A 296 -13.75 12.21 -26.77
CA GLU A 296 -14.43 10.92 -26.55
C GLU A 296 -13.53 9.94 -25.78
N ALA A 297 -12.22 9.93 -26.08
CA ALA A 297 -11.25 9.07 -25.39
C ALA A 297 -11.08 9.45 -23.91
N LYS A 298 -11.00 10.75 -23.60
CA LYS A 298 -10.92 11.23 -22.20
C LYS A 298 -12.17 10.88 -21.39
N ALA A 299 -13.35 10.95 -22.00
CA ALA A 299 -14.60 10.54 -21.36
C ALA A 299 -14.63 9.04 -20.99
N ALA A 300 -13.88 8.21 -21.71
CA ALA A 300 -13.69 6.79 -21.39
C ALA A 300 -12.57 6.53 -20.36
N GLY A 301 -11.96 7.58 -19.80
CA GLY A 301 -10.85 7.46 -18.86
C GLY A 301 -9.56 6.95 -19.48
N VAL A 302 -9.37 7.15 -20.78
CA VAL A 302 -8.11 6.85 -21.47
C VAL A 302 -7.59 8.07 -22.21
N ASN A 303 -6.30 8.08 -22.53
CA ASN A 303 -5.74 9.09 -23.43
C ASN A 303 -6.09 8.78 -24.90
N ALA A 304 -5.73 9.67 -25.81
CA ALA A 304 -6.19 9.62 -27.21
C ALA A 304 -5.79 8.32 -27.98
N ASP A 305 -4.64 7.71 -27.67
CA ASP A 305 -4.20 6.45 -28.27
C ASP A 305 -4.55 5.20 -27.43
N GLY A 306 -5.25 5.38 -26.31
CA GLY A 306 -5.65 4.31 -25.40
C GLY A 306 -4.52 3.71 -24.56
N SER A 307 -3.29 4.25 -24.63
CA SER A 307 -2.13 3.70 -23.93
C SER A 307 -2.13 4.01 -22.43
N TYR A 308 -2.78 5.09 -21.99
CA TYR A 308 -2.87 5.48 -20.58
C TYR A 308 -4.32 5.40 -20.09
N LYS A 309 -4.52 4.91 -18.86
CA LYS A 309 -5.82 4.80 -18.21
C LYS A 309 -5.86 5.50 -16.86
N LEU A 310 -6.92 6.26 -16.62
CA LEU A 310 -7.18 6.98 -15.39
C LEU A 310 -8.55 6.59 -14.83
N THR A 311 -8.63 6.35 -13.53
CA THR A 311 -9.91 6.31 -12.81
C THR A 311 -9.89 7.27 -11.64
N ILE A 312 -11.05 7.80 -11.29
CA ILE A 312 -11.25 8.71 -10.16
C ILE A 312 -12.36 8.12 -9.29
N ASN A 313 -12.03 7.81 -8.03
CA ASN A 313 -12.92 7.11 -7.10
C ASN A 313 -13.55 5.84 -7.70
N GLY A 314 -12.78 5.11 -8.51
CA GLY A 314 -13.21 3.87 -9.17
C GLY A 314 -13.98 4.06 -10.48
N SER A 315 -14.37 5.28 -10.83
CA SER A 315 -15.14 5.60 -12.04
C SER A 315 -14.26 6.19 -13.15
N THR A 316 -14.78 6.24 -14.37
CA THR A 316 -14.17 7.03 -15.46
C THR A 316 -14.19 8.51 -15.09
N PRO A 317 -13.13 9.29 -15.38
CA PRO A 317 -13.10 10.71 -15.08
C PRO A 317 -14.23 11.46 -15.77
N SER A 318 -15.04 12.18 -15.00
CA SER A 318 -15.96 13.19 -15.50
C SER A 318 -15.40 14.58 -15.21
N SER A 319 -15.60 15.54 -16.11
CA SER A 319 -15.20 16.94 -15.91
C SER A 319 -15.91 17.59 -14.72
N THR A 320 -16.99 16.99 -14.22
CA THR A 320 -17.68 17.40 -12.98
C THR A 320 -16.94 16.94 -11.72
N ASP A 321 -16.36 15.74 -11.74
CA ASP A 321 -15.85 15.10 -10.51
C ASP A 321 -14.46 15.62 -10.16
N ALA A 322 -13.63 15.78 -11.19
CA ALA A 322 -12.33 16.39 -11.11
C ALA A 322 -11.87 16.87 -12.50
N THR A 323 -11.11 17.95 -12.54
CA THR A 323 -10.38 18.37 -13.75
C THR A 323 -8.96 17.86 -13.68
N VAL A 324 -8.52 17.21 -14.76
CA VAL A 324 -7.18 16.62 -14.87
C VAL A 324 -6.44 17.33 -15.99
N SER A 325 -5.27 17.90 -15.65
CA SER A 325 -4.36 18.56 -16.57
C SER A 325 -3.00 17.88 -16.58
N ALA A 326 -2.10 18.31 -17.47
CA ALA A 326 -0.73 17.79 -17.51
C ALA A 326 0.07 18.08 -16.22
N SER A 327 -0.33 19.11 -15.46
CA SER A 327 0.42 19.60 -14.29
C SER A 327 -0.33 19.48 -12.97
N SER A 328 -1.61 19.13 -12.98
CA SER A 328 -2.42 19.09 -11.76
C SER A 328 -3.69 18.28 -11.90
N VAL A 329 -4.23 17.86 -10.75
CA VAL A 329 -5.59 17.34 -10.60
C VAL A 329 -6.34 18.25 -9.63
N THR A 330 -7.49 18.76 -10.02
CA THR A 330 -8.36 19.54 -9.13
C THR A 330 -9.66 18.80 -8.91
N TYR A 331 -10.08 18.62 -7.66
CA TYR A 331 -11.38 18.03 -7.32
C TYR A 331 -12.17 18.95 -6.39
N ILE A 332 -13.48 18.77 -6.36
CA ILE A 332 -14.38 19.51 -5.47
C ILE A 332 -14.80 18.57 -4.34
N ARG A 333 -14.64 19.01 -3.09
CA ARG A 333 -15.21 18.34 -1.93
C ARG A 333 -16.35 19.16 -1.31
N ALA A 334 -17.35 18.47 -0.80
CA ALA A 334 -18.40 19.05 0.03
C ALA A 334 -17.89 19.28 1.46
N ILE A 335 -18.27 20.40 2.07
CA ILE A 335 -18.04 20.70 3.48
C ILE A 335 -19.40 20.74 4.16
N ASN A 336 -19.75 19.69 4.90
CA ASN A 336 -21.05 19.59 5.53
C ASN A 336 -20.96 20.14 6.95
N VAL A 337 -21.70 21.21 7.22
CA VAL A 337 -21.78 21.77 8.58
C VAL A 337 -22.85 21.00 9.36
N GLY A 338 -22.48 20.50 10.54
CA GLY A 338 -23.41 19.83 11.45
C GLY A 338 -24.55 20.73 11.93
N SER A 339 -25.49 20.11 12.65
CA SER A 339 -26.66 20.82 13.19
C SER A 339 -26.29 21.71 14.39
N LYS A 340 -27.20 22.63 14.77
CA LYS A 340 -27.01 23.42 16.01
C LYS A 340 -27.12 22.54 17.24
N GLU A 341 -27.96 21.53 17.17
CA GLU A 341 -28.25 20.54 18.19
C GLU A 341 -27.03 19.69 18.48
N ASP A 342 -26.29 19.26 17.45
CA ASP A 342 -25.04 18.51 17.61
C ASP A 342 -23.94 19.38 18.23
N ALA A 343 -23.90 20.67 17.90
CA ALA A 343 -22.99 21.63 18.51
C ALA A 343 -23.42 22.12 19.91
N ALA A 344 -24.62 21.75 20.37
CA ALA A 344 -25.09 22.10 21.70
C ALA A 344 -24.25 21.37 22.75
N TRP A 345 -24.05 22.05 23.88
CA TRP A 345 -23.41 21.43 25.03
C TRP A 345 -24.30 20.31 25.57
N THR A 346 -23.82 19.08 25.52
CA THR A 346 -24.45 17.97 26.24
C THR A 346 -24.10 18.11 27.70
N VAL A 347 -25.10 18.31 28.56
CA VAL A 347 -24.92 18.47 30.00
C VAL A 347 -25.22 17.15 30.69
N LYS A 348 -24.30 16.72 31.56
CA LYS A 348 -24.43 15.54 32.41
C LYS A 348 -24.43 15.99 33.87
N ASP A 349 -25.40 15.49 34.65
CA ASP A 349 -25.39 15.65 36.10
C ASP A 349 -24.32 14.72 36.68
N GLU A 350 -23.28 15.34 37.22
CA GLU A 350 -22.09 14.65 37.73
C GLU A 350 -21.38 15.60 38.67
N SER A 351 -21.07 15.12 39.86
CA SER A 351 -20.47 15.92 40.91
C SER A 351 -19.08 15.43 41.27
N GLY A 352 -18.17 16.36 41.57
CA GLY A 352 -16.81 16.05 41.97
C GLY A 352 -16.06 17.30 42.39
N VAL A 353 -14.74 17.20 42.44
CA VAL A 353 -13.86 18.32 42.75
C VAL A 353 -12.87 18.50 41.62
N VAL A 354 -12.72 19.73 41.15
CA VAL A 354 -11.66 20.13 40.23
C VAL A 354 -10.71 21.07 40.94
N THR A 355 -9.41 20.97 40.67
CA THR A 355 -8.41 21.90 41.19
C THR A 355 -7.80 22.67 40.05
N THR A 356 -7.80 23.99 40.11
CA THR A 356 -7.16 24.83 39.10
C THR A 356 -5.67 24.54 39.02
N LYS A 357 -5.12 24.55 37.82
CA LYS A 357 -3.68 24.33 37.59
C LYS A 357 -2.84 25.47 38.19
N ASN A 358 -1.52 25.34 38.13
CA ASN A 358 -0.57 26.33 38.63
C ASN A 358 0.19 27.10 37.54
N ASP A 359 -0.12 26.91 36.26
CA ASP A 359 0.58 27.56 35.14
C ASP A 359 0.18 29.03 34.94
N LYS A 360 -0.92 29.48 35.55
CA LYS A 360 -1.41 30.86 35.51
C LYS A 360 -1.78 31.33 36.91
N THR A 361 -1.73 32.65 37.13
CA THR A 361 -2.16 33.28 38.40
C THR A 361 -3.67 33.16 38.66
N TYR A 362 -4.46 33.11 37.59
CA TYR A 362 -5.92 32.95 37.65
C TYR A 362 -6.46 32.29 36.39
N TYR A 363 -7.67 31.72 36.48
CA TYR A 363 -8.39 31.07 35.39
C TYR A 363 -9.77 31.70 35.22
N THR A 364 -10.12 32.04 33.98
CA THR A 364 -11.41 32.66 33.66
C THR A 364 -12.52 31.62 33.55
N LEU A 365 -13.74 32.04 33.85
CA LEU A 365 -14.94 31.22 33.76
C LEU A 365 -15.71 31.48 32.46
N LYS A 366 -16.59 30.55 32.10
CA LYS A 366 -17.52 30.64 30.96
C LYS A 366 -18.95 30.68 31.47
N ASN A 367 -19.82 31.45 30.83
CA ASN A 367 -21.26 31.43 31.10
C ASN A 367 -21.95 30.28 30.32
N ASP A 368 -23.28 30.16 30.44
CA ASP A 368 -24.05 29.14 29.73
C ASP A 368 -23.92 29.25 28.20
N ASP A 369 -23.82 30.46 27.66
CA ASP A 369 -23.54 30.73 26.23
C ASP A 369 -22.06 30.52 25.84
N ASN A 370 -21.24 29.95 26.73
CA ASN A 370 -19.80 29.76 26.59
C ASN A 370 -18.97 31.06 26.35
N LYS A 371 -19.50 32.21 26.77
CA LYS A 371 -18.79 33.49 26.77
C LYS A 371 -17.95 33.63 28.04
N THR A 372 -16.74 34.19 27.90
CA THR A 372 -15.86 34.46 29.05
C THR A 372 -16.48 35.47 30.00
N ILE A 373 -16.50 35.15 31.29
CA ILE A 373 -16.89 36.03 32.38
C ILE A 373 -15.65 36.87 32.76
N SER A 374 -15.72 38.19 32.59
CA SER A 374 -14.55 39.09 32.76
C SER A 374 -14.38 39.63 34.18
N ASN A 375 -15.42 39.60 35.01
CA ASN A 375 -15.46 40.19 36.34
C ASN A 375 -15.26 39.16 37.48
N ARG A 376 -14.95 37.90 37.15
CA ARG A 376 -14.72 36.82 38.12
C ARG A 376 -13.71 35.82 37.55
N ALA A 377 -12.83 35.30 38.42
CA ALA A 377 -11.86 34.27 38.07
C ALA A 377 -11.56 33.37 39.28
N LEU A 378 -11.02 32.19 39.01
CA LEU A 378 -10.55 31.26 40.03
C LEU A 378 -9.04 31.47 40.22
N ALA A 379 -8.57 31.54 41.46
CA ALA A 379 -7.13 31.60 41.74
C ALA A 379 -6.45 30.27 41.40
N ALA A 380 -5.14 30.29 41.14
CA ALA A 380 -4.33 29.09 40.94
C ALA A 380 -4.35 28.16 42.17
N ASN A 381 -4.24 26.84 41.96
CA ASN A 381 -4.20 25.83 43.02
C ASN A 381 -5.37 25.90 44.02
N THR A 382 -6.57 26.28 43.55
CA THR A 382 -7.77 26.28 44.38
C THR A 382 -8.72 25.18 43.93
N SER A 383 -9.28 24.46 44.89
CA SER A 383 -10.23 23.37 44.64
C SER A 383 -11.67 23.88 44.64
N TRP A 384 -12.44 23.44 43.66
CA TRP A 384 -13.82 23.84 43.43
C TRP A 384 -14.69 22.60 43.24
N GLN A 385 -15.81 22.57 43.95
CA GLN A 385 -16.83 21.56 43.70
C GLN A 385 -17.50 21.88 42.36
N TYR A 386 -17.77 20.83 41.59
CA TYR A 386 -18.68 20.92 40.46
C TYR A 386 -19.86 19.98 40.65
N ASP A 387 -20.99 20.32 40.04
CA ASP A 387 -22.23 19.53 40.11
C ASP A 387 -22.78 19.11 38.74
N LYS A 388 -22.19 19.63 37.66
CA LYS A 388 -22.46 19.23 36.28
C LYS A 388 -21.19 19.26 35.44
N THR A 389 -21.14 18.39 34.45
CA THR A 389 -20.18 18.44 33.35
C THR A 389 -20.91 18.78 32.06
N ARG A 390 -20.24 19.47 31.15
CA ARG A 390 -20.74 19.67 29.78
C ARG A 390 -19.68 19.39 28.75
N THR A 391 -20.09 18.78 27.65
CA THR A 391 -19.21 18.45 26.50
C THR A 391 -19.84 18.96 25.21
N ASN A 392 -19.05 19.58 24.33
CA ASN A 392 -19.49 20.01 23.00
C ASN A 392 -19.10 19.00 21.90
N ALA A 393 -19.54 19.23 20.66
CA ALA A 393 -19.19 18.40 19.50
C ALA A 393 -17.67 18.25 19.25
N ASN A 394 -16.88 19.24 19.67
CA ASN A 394 -15.43 19.22 19.51
C ASN A 394 -14.72 18.36 20.59
N GLY A 395 -15.47 17.84 21.57
CA GLY A 395 -14.92 17.11 22.70
C GLY A 395 -14.39 17.99 23.83
N ASP A 396 -14.57 19.32 23.75
CA ASP A 396 -14.21 20.21 24.86
C ASP A 396 -15.10 19.91 26.06
N VAL A 397 -14.50 19.79 27.24
CA VAL A 397 -15.20 19.52 28.50
C VAL A 397 -15.14 20.75 29.41
N GLN A 398 -16.22 21.03 30.14
CA GLN A 398 -16.25 22.05 31.19
C GLN A 398 -16.99 21.56 32.43
N TYR A 399 -16.59 22.08 33.59
CA TYR A 399 -17.14 21.74 34.91
C TYR A 399 -17.90 22.93 35.49
N ARG A 400 -19.14 22.74 35.94
CA ARG A 400 -19.93 23.82 36.53
C ARG A 400 -19.56 24.02 37.99
N VAL A 401 -18.87 25.11 38.30
CA VAL A 401 -18.39 25.43 39.66
C VAL A 401 -19.28 26.44 40.40
N SER A 402 -20.21 27.08 39.68
CA SER A 402 -21.27 27.90 40.24
C SER A 402 -22.45 27.96 39.27
N THR A 403 -23.58 28.51 39.72
CA THR A 403 -24.76 28.72 38.87
C THR A 403 -24.39 29.58 37.66
N HIS A 404 -24.56 29.05 36.45
CA HIS A 404 -24.17 29.66 35.18
C HIS A 404 -22.65 29.90 35.01
N GLU A 405 -21.79 29.23 35.77
CA GLU A 405 -20.33 29.42 35.70
C GLU A 405 -19.60 28.10 35.53
N TRP A 406 -18.89 27.99 34.41
CA TRP A 406 -18.21 26.79 33.96
C TRP A 406 -16.71 27.05 33.84
N VAL A 407 -15.89 26.14 34.37
CA VAL A 407 -14.44 26.17 34.20
C VAL A 407 -14.02 25.17 33.10
N PRO A 408 -13.20 25.57 32.11
CA PRO A 408 -12.69 24.64 31.09
C PRO A 408 -11.84 23.52 31.69
N ALA A 409 -12.00 22.28 31.19
CA ALA A 409 -11.22 21.13 31.65
C ALA A 409 -9.71 21.32 31.48
N GLU A 410 -9.27 22.01 30.43
CA GLU A 410 -7.88 22.37 30.22
C GLU A 410 -7.28 23.26 31.33
N SER A 411 -8.11 23.94 32.13
CA SER A 411 -7.69 24.85 33.21
C SER A 411 -7.59 24.16 34.58
N VAL A 412 -8.03 22.91 34.68
CA VAL A 412 -8.16 22.20 35.96
C VAL A 412 -7.67 20.76 35.87
N ASN A 413 -7.41 20.16 37.02
CA ASN A 413 -7.23 18.72 37.18
C ASN A 413 -8.46 18.18 37.91
N VAL A 414 -9.03 17.07 37.41
CA VAL A 414 -10.17 16.40 38.06
C VAL A 414 -9.66 15.52 39.17
N ASN A 415 -10.19 15.72 40.37
CA ASN A 415 -9.96 14.83 41.49
C ASN A 415 -11.11 13.82 41.49
N ASP A 416 -11.02 12.80 40.62
CA ASP A 416 -12.02 11.74 40.57
C ASP A 416 -12.04 11.03 41.92
N GLY A 417 -13.18 11.09 42.62
CA GLY A 417 -13.40 10.45 43.92
C GLY A 417 -13.44 8.91 43.86
N ASN A 418 -12.77 8.30 42.88
CA ASN A 418 -12.76 6.86 42.62
C ASN A 418 -11.32 6.31 42.71
N ASN A 419 -10.69 6.48 43.86
CA ASN A 419 -9.40 5.85 44.16
C ASN A 419 -9.61 4.44 44.72
N ASN A 420 -9.52 3.43 43.86
CA ASN A 420 -9.07 2.11 44.27
C ASN A 420 -7.72 1.83 43.62
N GLY A 421 -6.65 1.86 44.41
CA GLY A 421 -5.31 1.37 44.04
C GLY A 421 -4.21 2.41 44.06
N GLY A 422 -3.61 2.62 45.23
CA GLY A 422 -2.38 3.40 45.36
C GLY A 422 -2.30 4.11 46.71
N SER A 423 -2.05 3.34 47.77
CA SER A 423 -1.64 3.87 49.07
C SER A 423 -0.29 4.57 48.92
N GLU A 424 -0.29 5.83 48.51
CA GLU A 424 0.70 6.78 48.97
C GLU A 424 -0.03 7.80 49.84
N THR A 425 0.47 7.94 51.06
CA THR A 425 -0.06 8.84 52.08
C THR A 425 -0.13 10.25 51.47
N PRO A 426 -1.28 10.93 51.48
CA PRO A 426 -1.38 12.27 50.94
C PRO A 426 -0.32 13.18 51.57
N GLU A 427 0.25 14.08 50.77
CA GLU A 427 1.29 15.06 51.13
C GLU A 427 0.83 16.13 52.15
N GLY A 428 -0.15 15.78 53.00
CA GLY A 428 -0.72 16.58 54.08
C GLY A 428 -1.24 15.76 55.27
N ALA A 429 -1.08 14.42 55.27
CA ALA A 429 -1.52 13.59 56.38
C ALA A 429 -0.86 14.02 57.69
N LEU A 430 -1.66 14.15 58.74
CA LEU A 430 -1.23 14.57 60.05
C LEU A 430 -0.68 13.36 60.83
N THR A 431 0.54 13.49 61.35
CA THR A 431 1.10 12.53 62.29
C THR A 431 0.56 12.82 63.69
N VAL A 432 -0.41 12.03 64.14
CA VAL A 432 -1.14 12.25 65.40
C VAL A 432 -0.42 11.60 66.58
N THR A 433 -0.27 12.35 67.67
CA THR A 433 0.30 11.91 68.95
C THR A 433 -0.68 12.21 70.08
N ASN A 434 -1.02 11.21 70.89
CA ASN A 434 -1.86 11.42 72.07
C ASN A 434 -1.08 12.15 73.18
N LEU A 435 -1.77 13.01 73.93
CA LEU A 435 -1.20 13.69 75.09
C LEU A 435 -1.36 12.82 76.35
N ASP A 436 -0.34 12.81 77.21
CA ASP A 436 -0.39 12.09 78.50
C ASP A 436 -1.47 12.64 79.45
N SER A 437 -1.86 13.89 79.27
CA SER A 437 -2.97 14.53 79.96
C SER A 437 -3.69 15.50 79.03
N LYS A 438 -5.01 15.63 79.21
CA LYS A 438 -5.83 16.56 78.43
C LYS A 438 -5.40 18.01 78.72
N LYS A 439 -5.32 18.83 77.69
CA LYS A 439 -5.00 20.26 77.77
C LYS A 439 -6.16 21.09 77.23
N VAL A 440 -6.09 22.42 77.39
CA VAL A 440 -7.06 23.35 76.79
C VAL A 440 -6.34 24.17 75.72
N VAL A 441 -6.96 24.31 74.56
CA VAL A 441 -6.54 25.25 73.49
C VAL A 441 -7.51 26.43 73.44
N ASN A 442 -6.97 27.65 73.42
CA ASN A 442 -7.71 28.89 73.30
C ASN A 442 -7.65 29.39 71.86
N LEU A 443 -8.81 29.73 71.32
CA LEU A 443 -8.96 30.36 70.02
C LEU A 443 -9.25 31.83 70.27
N ALA A 444 -8.34 32.72 69.88
CA ALA A 444 -8.43 34.14 70.13
C ALA A 444 -9.48 34.81 69.22
N THR A 445 -9.58 36.14 69.33
CA THR A 445 -10.38 37.02 68.44
C THR A 445 -11.85 36.60 68.27
N PRO A 446 -12.73 37.01 69.19
CA PRO A 446 -14.18 36.84 69.05
C PRO A 446 -14.69 37.31 67.69
N GLY A 447 -15.51 36.49 67.04
CA GLY A 447 -16.07 36.76 65.71
C GLY A 447 -15.26 36.23 64.53
N MET A 448 -14.04 35.71 64.75
CA MET A 448 -13.29 34.97 63.73
C MET A 448 -13.69 33.49 63.70
N THR A 449 -13.40 32.80 62.59
CA THR A 449 -13.60 31.35 62.43
C THR A 449 -12.27 30.65 62.20
N TYR A 450 -12.03 29.57 62.95
CA TYR A 450 -10.84 28.74 62.84
C TYR A 450 -11.21 27.40 62.22
N PHE A 451 -10.65 27.11 61.05
CA PHE A 451 -10.93 25.87 60.33
C PHE A 451 -10.34 24.66 61.05
N VAL A 452 -11.05 23.53 60.96
CA VAL A 452 -10.57 22.24 61.45
C VAL A 452 -10.20 21.34 60.27
N TYR A 453 -9.26 20.45 60.48
CA TYR A 453 -8.72 19.52 59.49
C TYR A 453 -8.88 18.10 60.02
N ASN A 454 -9.08 17.10 59.15
CA ASN A 454 -9.07 15.70 59.57
C ASN A 454 -7.63 15.15 59.69
N LYS A 455 -7.47 13.91 60.15
CA LYS A 455 -6.16 13.25 60.27
C LYS A 455 -5.40 13.13 58.94
N ASP A 456 -6.09 13.22 57.81
CA ASP A 456 -5.49 13.16 56.47
C ASP A 456 -5.08 14.57 55.98
N GLY A 457 -5.21 15.61 56.81
CA GLY A 457 -4.84 17.00 56.51
C GLY A 457 -5.90 17.76 55.72
N VAL A 458 -7.09 17.19 55.54
CA VAL A 458 -8.16 17.78 54.74
C VAL A 458 -8.98 18.75 55.59
N MET A 459 -9.08 19.99 55.14
CA MET A 459 -9.88 21.03 55.80
C MET A 459 -11.39 20.71 55.73
N SER A 460 -12.08 20.85 56.85
CA SER A 460 -13.54 20.74 56.92
C SER A 460 -14.21 21.94 56.26
N THR A 461 -15.18 21.67 55.39
CA THR A 461 -16.01 22.68 54.73
C THR A 461 -17.35 22.91 55.43
N THR A 462 -17.70 22.05 56.39
CA THR A 462 -19.00 22.07 57.07
C THR A 462 -18.89 22.48 58.54
N ARG A 463 -17.67 22.52 59.09
CA ARG A 463 -17.43 22.90 60.47
C ARG A 463 -16.19 23.77 60.64
N ALA A 464 -16.32 24.79 61.48
CA ALA A 464 -15.23 25.60 62.00
C ALA A 464 -15.48 25.88 63.49
N LEU A 465 -14.46 26.32 64.21
CA LEU A 465 -14.56 26.72 65.60
C LEU A 465 -14.64 28.24 65.69
N ALA A 466 -15.48 28.76 66.57
CA ALA A 466 -15.61 30.20 66.79
C ALA A 466 -14.41 30.74 67.58
N GLY A 467 -13.88 31.89 67.18
CA GLY A 467 -12.92 32.65 67.96
C GLY A 467 -13.52 33.17 69.27
N GLY A 468 -12.69 33.31 70.29
CA GLY A 468 -13.09 33.55 71.68
C GLY A 468 -13.56 32.29 72.43
N SER A 469 -13.34 31.09 71.88
CA SER A 469 -13.73 29.82 72.52
C SER A 469 -12.51 29.03 73.01
N SER A 470 -12.74 28.12 73.95
CA SER A 470 -11.72 27.22 74.51
C SER A 470 -12.16 25.77 74.33
N TRP A 471 -11.24 24.91 73.91
CA TRP A 471 -11.51 23.50 73.62
C TRP A 471 -10.58 22.59 74.40
N LEU A 472 -11.14 21.53 74.98
CA LEU A 472 -10.35 20.46 75.57
C LEU A 472 -9.74 19.62 74.44
N VAL A 473 -8.43 19.37 74.52
CA VAL A 473 -7.67 18.61 73.53
C VAL A 473 -6.91 17.48 74.20
N ASP A 474 -6.88 16.32 73.55
CA ASP A 474 -6.24 15.10 74.06
C ASP A 474 -5.13 14.58 73.15
N LYS A 475 -4.83 15.30 72.06
CA LYS A 475 -3.81 14.94 71.08
C LYS A 475 -3.29 16.14 70.32
N THR A 476 -2.08 15.98 69.79
CA THR A 476 -1.43 16.91 68.86
C THR A 476 -1.18 16.21 67.54
N ALA A 477 -1.02 16.98 66.46
CA ALA A 477 -0.67 16.47 65.15
C ALA A 477 0.41 17.34 64.50
N VAL A 478 1.24 16.75 63.63
CA VAL A 478 2.17 17.50 62.79
C VAL A 478 1.99 17.14 61.32
N ASP A 479 2.00 18.13 60.44
CA ASP A 479 2.07 17.91 58.99
C ASP A 479 3.52 17.70 58.52
N ALA A 480 3.69 17.34 57.25
CA ALA A 480 5.01 17.11 56.65
C ALA A 480 5.93 18.35 56.67
N ALA A 481 5.36 19.55 56.81
CA ALA A 481 6.10 20.81 56.93
C ALA A 481 6.44 21.17 58.39
N GLY A 482 6.06 20.33 59.36
CA GLY A 482 6.32 20.53 60.78
C GLY A 482 5.34 21.49 61.48
N ASN A 483 4.23 21.87 60.83
CA ASN A 483 3.23 22.69 61.50
C ASN A 483 2.46 21.85 62.52
N THR A 484 2.19 22.42 63.69
CA THR A 484 1.47 21.75 64.78
C THR A 484 -0.04 21.98 64.67
N TYR A 485 -0.82 20.98 65.05
CA TYR A 485 -2.29 21.04 65.18
C TYR A 485 -2.72 20.45 66.52
N TYR A 486 -3.87 20.90 67.04
CA TYR A 486 -4.47 20.41 68.29
C TYR A 486 -5.77 19.68 68.01
N GLY A 487 -5.91 18.44 68.50
CA GLY A 487 -7.08 17.60 68.28
C GLY A 487 -8.24 18.00 69.19
N VAL A 488 -9.30 18.52 68.60
CA VAL A 488 -10.51 18.99 69.30
C VAL A 488 -11.65 17.96 69.29
N SER A 489 -11.45 16.83 68.60
CA SER A 489 -12.40 15.71 68.45
C SER A 489 -11.65 14.47 67.96
N THR A 490 -12.34 13.35 67.73
CA THR A 490 -11.77 12.08 67.25
C THR A 490 -10.96 12.23 65.95
N ASP A 491 -11.44 13.05 65.01
CA ASP A 491 -10.80 13.25 63.69
C ASP A 491 -10.82 14.72 63.25
N GLU A 492 -10.68 15.66 64.19
CA GLU A 492 -10.66 17.09 63.87
C GLU A 492 -9.57 17.80 64.65
N PHE A 493 -8.80 18.58 63.91
CA PHE A 493 -7.58 19.23 64.35
C PHE A 493 -7.60 20.70 63.95
N VAL A 494 -7.34 21.61 64.90
CA VAL A 494 -7.17 23.04 64.60
C VAL A 494 -5.68 23.36 64.50
N LYS A 495 -5.27 24.11 63.48
CA LYS A 495 -3.86 24.46 63.26
C LYS A 495 -3.37 25.44 64.33
N ALA A 496 -2.22 25.17 64.93
CA ALA A 496 -1.53 26.10 65.83
C ALA A 496 -1.01 27.31 65.01
N GLY A 497 -1.09 28.51 65.58
CA GLY A 497 -0.71 29.73 64.87
C GLY A 497 -1.28 30.99 65.53
N GLU A 498 -1.38 32.08 64.77
CA GLU A 498 -1.92 33.34 65.28
C GLU A 498 -3.35 33.15 65.83
N GLY A 499 -3.49 33.35 67.13
CA GLY A 499 -4.75 33.18 67.84
C GLY A 499 -5.16 31.73 68.11
N VAL A 500 -4.27 30.74 68.01
CA VAL A 500 -4.51 29.38 68.50
C VAL A 500 -3.35 28.96 69.39
N SER A 501 -3.56 28.93 70.71
CA SER A 501 -2.52 28.61 71.69
C SER A 501 -3.02 27.70 72.80
N LEU A 502 -2.12 26.94 73.43
CA LEU A 502 -2.45 26.23 74.67
C LEU A 502 -2.75 27.27 75.77
N ALA A 503 -3.70 26.95 76.65
CA ALA A 503 -3.88 27.68 77.89
C ALA A 503 -2.71 27.39 78.82
N ASP A 504 -2.18 28.44 79.47
CA ASP A 504 -1.14 28.34 80.50
C ASP A 504 -1.63 27.64 81.77
#